data_AF-A0A972XD17-F1
#
_entry.id   AF-A0A972XD17-F1
#
_cell.length_a   1.000
_cell.length_b   1.000
_cell.length_c   1.000
_cell.angle_alpha   90.00
_cell.angle_beta   90.00
_cell.angle_gamma   90.00
#
_symmetry.space_group_name_H-M   'P 1'
#
loop_
_entity.id
_entity.type
_entity.pdbx_description
1 polymer ?
#
loop_
_entity_poly.entity_id
_entity_poly.type
_entity_poly.pdbx_seq_one_letter_code
_entity_poly.pdbx_strand_id
1 'polypeptide(L)'
;RSTGLAWAGGYVGDGVGTSNLSGRTLADLILERATDLTTLPWVDHRSRQWEPEPFRWLGTNLGLQVMTKADAKEHRTGRESRLAGVFARKIGH
;
A
#
# COMPACT_ATOMS: atom_id res chain seq x y z
N ARG A 1 -8.55 16.16 -22.68
CA ARG A 1 -8.88 15.60 -21.33
C ARG A 1 -10.21 16.22 -20.87
N SER A 2 -11.17 15.45 -20.35
CA SER A 2 -12.58 15.92 -20.18
C SER A 2 -12.90 16.56 -18.82
N THR A 3 -12.12 16.30 -17.77
CA THR A 3 -12.42 16.77 -16.40
C THR A 3 -11.49 17.86 -15.87
N GLY A 4 -10.37 18.13 -16.55
CA GLY A 4 -9.31 19.03 -16.04
C GLY A 4 -8.60 18.52 -14.79
N LEU A 5 -8.90 17.29 -14.34
CA LEU A 5 -8.30 16.68 -13.16
C LEU A 5 -7.03 15.91 -13.54
N ALA A 6 -6.01 16.04 -12.69
CA ALA A 6 -4.79 15.26 -12.79
C ALA A 6 -4.39 14.80 -11.38
N TRP A 7 -3.83 13.60 -11.25
CA TRP A 7 -3.37 13.05 -9.98
C TRP A 7 -1.94 12.56 -10.11
N ALA A 8 -1.22 12.60 -9.00
CA ALA A 8 0.11 12.02 -8.87
C ALA A 8 0.22 11.50 -7.43
N GLY A 9 0.47 10.20 -7.24
CA GLY A 9 0.48 9.58 -5.92
C GLY A 9 0.96 8.13 -5.94
N GLY A 10 0.92 7.46 -4.78
CA GLY A 10 1.38 6.08 -4.62
C GLY A 10 2.85 5.94 -4.21
N TYR A 11 3.48 7.03 -3.75
CA TYR A 11 4.87 7.02 -3.30
C TYR A 11 4.98 6.43 -1.89
N VAL A 12 5.12 5.11 -1.79
CA VAL A 12 5.31 4.43 -0.49
C VAL A 12 6.79 4.45 -0.11
N GLY A 13 7.13 4.95 1.08
CA GLY A 13 8.46 4.80 1.69
C GLY A 13 9.58 5.74 1.24
N ASP A 14 9.51 6.32 0.03
CA ASP A 14 10.52 7.26 -0.48
C ASP A 14 9.84 8.47 -1.16
N GLY A 15 9.29 9.38 -0.36
CA GLY A 15 8.36 10.40 -0.82
C GLY A 15 8.99 11.64 -1.47
N VAL A 16 10.26 11.96 -1.19
CA VAL A 16 10.86 13.24 -1.63
C VAL A 16 11.26 13.19 -3.10
N GLY A 17 12.04 12.19 -3.51
CA GLY A 17 12.49 12.05 -4.89
C GLY A 17 11.35 11.77 -5.85
N THR A 18 10.46 10.87 -5.46
CA THR A 18 9.29 10.46 -6.24
C THR A 18 8.25 11.58 -6.41
N SER A 19 8.00 12.39 -5.38
CA SER A 19 7.09 13.55 -5.49
C SER A 19 7.64 14.63 -6.43
N ASN A 20 8.95 14.90 -6.38
CA ASN A 20 9.59 15.86 -7.28
C ASN A 20 9.52 15.37 -8.75
N LEU A 21 9.88 14.11 -9.00
CA LEU A 21 9.82 13.51 -10.33
C LEU A 21 8.40 13.53 -10.91
N SER A 22 7.42 13.17 -10.08
CA SER A 22 6.02 13.12 -10.50
C SER A 22 5.43 14.52 -10.69
N GLY A 23 5.84 15.51 -9.89
CA GLY A 23 5.45 16.92 -10.09
C GLY A 23 5.95 17.48 -11.42
N ARG A 24 7.20 17.20 -11.80
CA ARG A 24 7.75 17.58 -13.12
C ARG A 24 7.01 16.90 -14.26
N THR A 25 6.76 15.60 -14.12
CA THR A 25 5.99 14.83 -15.10
C THR A 25 4.57 15.38 -15.26
N LEU A 26 3.91 15.73 -14.15
CA LEU A 26 2.56 16.30 -14.16
C LEU A 26 2.53 17.68 -14.84
N ALA A 27 3.52 18.52 -14.59
CA ALA A 27 3.64 19.82 -15.23
C ALA A 27 3.81 19.68 -16.75
N ASP A 28 4.66 18.76 -17.22
CA ASP A 28 4.83 18.50 -18.65
C ASP A 28 3.54 17.96 -19.30
N LEU A 29 2.81 17.08 -18.61
CA LEU A 29 1.51 16.57 -19.07
C LEU A 29 0.42 17.66 -19.13
N ILE A 30 0.42 18.62 -18.19
CA ILE A 30 -0.51 19.75 -18.18
C ILE A 30 -0.19 20.74 -19.29
N LEU A 31 1.10 20.98 -19.53
CA LEU A 31 1.59 21.91 -20.55
C LEU A 31 1.69 21.27 -21.95
N GLU A 32 1.22 20.03 -22.10
CA GLU A 32 1.23 19.26 -23.34
C GLU A 32 2.65 19.15 -23.97
N ARG A 33 3.67 19.05 -23.13
CA ARG A 33 5.07 18.91 -23.55
C ARG A 33 5.43 17.44 -23.70
N ALA A 34 5.95 17.08 -24.87
CA ALA A 34 6.54 15.77 -25.09
C ALA A 34 7.97 15.75 -24.55
N THR A 35 8.17 15.14 -23.39
CA THR A 35 9.49 14.98 -22.74
C THR A 35 9.71 13.53 -22.33
N ASP A 36 10.97 13.14 -22.09
CA ASP A 36 11.29 11.79 -21.59
C ASP A 36 10.47 11.42 -20.34
N LEU A 37 10.17 12.41 -19.48
CA LEU A 37 9.36 12.24 -18.28
C LEU A 37 7.93 11.75 -18.59
N THR A 38 7.33 12.26 -19.67
CA THR A 38 5.97 11.88 -20.09
C THR A 38 5.90 10.48 -20.71
N THR A 39 7.05 9.89 -21.04
CA THR A 39 7.14 8.53 -21.63
C THR A 39 7.36 7.44 -20.58
N LEU A 40 7.57 7.83 -19.32
CA LEU A 40 7.90 6.89 -18.25
C LEU A 40 6.71 5.95 -17.96
N PRO A 41 6.98 4.67 -17.61
CA PRO A 41 5.96 3.62 -17.60
C PRO A 41 4.87 3.78 -16.54
N TRP A 42 5.03 4.72 -15.59
CA TRP A 42 4.02 5.05 -14.59
C TRP A 42 3.01 6.09 -15.06
N VAL A 43 3.30 6.81 -16.15
CA VAL A 43 2.38 7.80 -16.72
C VAL A 43 1.15 7.06 -17.26
N ASP A 44 -0.03 7.52 -16.85
CA ASP A 44 -1.33 6.88 -17.13
C ASP A 44 -1.40 5.39 -16.75
N HIS A 45 -0.49 4.92 -15.90
CA HIS A 45 -0.50 3.55 -15.40
C HIS A 45 -1.71 3.32 -14.49
N ARG A 46 -2.47 2.27 -14.80
CA ARG A 46 -3.55 1.78 -13.93
C ARG A 46 -3.14 0.46 -13.32
N SER A 47 -2.86 0.48 -12.02
CA SER A 47 -2.66 -0.75 -11.25
C SER A 47 -3.90 -1.63 -11.38
N ARG A 48 -3.68 -2.92 -11.64
CA ARG A 48 -4.78 -3.90 -11.69
C ARG A 48 -5.40 -4.02 -10.30
N GLN A 49 -6.70 -4.24 -10.27
CA GLN A 49 -7.40 -4.59 -9.03
C GLN A 49 -7.04 -6.05 -8.72
N TRP A 50 -5.97 -6.25 -7.92
CA TRP A 50 -5.39 -7.58 -7.67
C TRP A 50 -6.19 -8.45 -6.71
N GLU A 51 -7.19 -7.91 -6.02
CA GLU A 51 -8.09 -8.66 -5.16
C GLU A 51 -9.53 -8.40 -5.58
N PRO A 52 -10.18 -9.34 -6.28
CA PRO A 52 -11.57 -9.19 -6.65
C PRO A 52 -12.45 -9.14 -5.40
N GLU A 53 -13.44 -8.25 -5.38
CA GLU A 53 -14.50 -8.30 -4.38
C GLU A 53 -15.32 -9.58 -4.56
N PRO A 54 -15.68 -10.32 -3.50
CA PRO A 54 -15.66 -9.93 -2.08
C PRO A 54 -14.41 -10.39 -1.28
N PHE A 55 -13.38 -10.95 -1.92
CA PHE A 55 -12.25 -11.57 -1.21
C PHE A 55 -11.39 -10.57 -0.44
N ARG A 56 -11.18 -9.36 -0.99
CA ARG A 56 -10.48 -8.27 -0.32
C ARG A 56 -11.17 -7.86 0.99
N TRP A 57 -12.48 -7.66 0.90
CA TRP A 57 -13.32 -7.37 2.07
C TRP A 57 -13.23 -8.49 3.09
N LEU A 58 -13.33 -9.75 2.66
CA LEU A 58 -13.28 -10.91 3.55
C LEU A 58 -11.91 -11.01 4.25
N GLY A 59 -10.82 -10.82 3.51
CA GLY A 59 -9.46 -10.86 4.06
C GLY A 59 -9.23 -9.79 5.12
N THR A 60 -9.63 -8.54 4.84
CA THR A 60 -9.48 -7.41 5.77
C THR A 60 -10.30 -7.63 7.04
N ASN A 61 -11.59 -7.99 6.90
CA ASN A 61 -12.47 -8.19 8.04
C ASN A 61 -12.07 -9.40 8.88
N LEU A 62 -11.68 -10.51 8.24
CA LEU A 62 -11.22 -11.70 8.94
C LEU A 62 -9.91 -11.41 9.70
N GLY A 63 -8.96 -10.72 9.06
CA GLY A 63 -7.72 -10.30 9.70
C GLY A 63 -7.96 -9.44 10.93
N LEU A 64 -8.82 -8.42 10.81
CA LEU A 64 -9.19 -7.56 11.94
C LEU A 64 -9.85 -8.37 13.07
N GLN A 65 -10.82 -9.23 12.74
CA GLN A 65 -11.52 -10.07 13.73
C GLN A 65 -10.58 -11.04 14.45
N VAL A 66 -9.61 -11.63 13.74
CA VAL A 66 -8.60 -12.52 14.32
C VAL A 66 -7.71 -11.74 15.27
N MET A 67 -7.21 -10.57 14.88
CA MET A 67 -6.35 -9.73 15.73
C MET A 67 -7.10 -9.24 16.96
N THR A 68 -8.31 -8.72 16.82
CA THR A 68 -9.13 -8.30 17.97
C THR A 68 -9.40 -9.45 18.94
N LYS A 69 -9.63 -10.67 18.44
CA LYS A 69 -9.81 -11.87 19.28
C LYS A 69 -8.50 -12.31 19.94
N ALA A 70 -7.36 -12.18 19.26
CA ALA A 70 -6.05 -12.48 19.82
C ALA A 70 -5.75 -11.51 20.97
N ASP A 71 -5.93 -10.20 20.77
CA ASP A 71 -5.72 -9.17 21.79
C ASP A 71 -6.63 -9.37 23.00
N ALA A 72 -7.93 -9.65 22.77
CA ALA A 72 -8.88 -9.90 23.86
C ALA A 72 -8.53 -11.17 24.66
N LYS A 73 -7.97 -12.18 24.00
CA LYS A 73 -7.51 -13.41 24.66
C LYS A 73 -6.23 -13.18 25.46
N GLU A 74 -5.26 -12.43 24.92
CA GLU A 74 -4.03 -12.06 25.62
C GLU A 74 -4.32 -11.18 26.83
N HIS A 75 -5.22 -10.19 26.70
CA HIS A 75 -5.64 -9.31 27.80
C HIS A 75 -6.38 -10.08 28.92
N ARG A 76 -7.18 -11.09 28.59
CA ARG A 76 -7.92 -11.88 29.59
C ARG A 76 -7.05 -12.93 30.28
N THR A 77 -6.04 -13.46 29.60
CA THR A 77 -5.24 -14.58 30.11
C THR A 77 -3.86 -14.17 30.63
N GLY A 78 -3.41 -12.94 30.38
CA GLY A 78 -2.13 -12.42 30.85
C GLY A 78 -0.91 -13.24 30.38
N ARG A 79 -1.09 -14.08 29.37
CA ARG A 79 -0.05 -14.97 28.83
C ARG A 79 0.15 -14.63 27.36
N GLU A 80 1.29 -14.02 27.04
CA GLU A 80 1.76 -13.91 25.66
C GLU A 80 1.69 -15.29 25.00
N SER A 81 1.15 -15.31 23.79
CA SER A 81 0.83 -16.52 23.05
C SER A 81 1.99 -17.54 23.06
N ARG A 82 1.68 -18.82 23.37
CA ARG A 82 2.64 -19.94 23.27
C ARG A 82 3.31 -20.04 21.88
N LEU A 83 2.69 -19.48 20.85
CA LEU A 83 3.27 -19.36 19.50
C LEU A 83 4.46 -18.41 19.45
N ALA A 84 4.48 -17.34 20.24
CA ALA A 84 5.63 -16.44 20.35
C ALA A 84 6.84 -17.18 20.95
N GLY A 85 6.63 -18.06 21.92
CA GLY A 85 7.69 -18.91 22.48
C GLY A 85 8.25 -19.93 21.48
N VAL A 86 7.41 -20.47 20.59
CA VAL A 86 7.85 -21.39 19.51
C VAL A 86 8.56 -20.63 18.38
N PHE A 87 8.09 -19.41 18.05
CA PHE A 87 8.75 -18.54 17.07
C PHE A 87 10.12 -18.04 17.57
N ALA A 88 10.22 -17.60 18.82
CA ALA A 88 11.47 -17.19 19.44
C ALA A 88 12.51 -18.32 19.45
N ARG A 89 12.08 -19.56 19.71
CA ARG A 89 12.96 -20.75 19.67
C ARG A 89 13.46 -21.09 18.25
N LYS A 90 12.78 -20.65 17.19
CA LYS A 90 13.19 -20.91 15.80
C LYS A 90 14.00 -19.77 15.15
N ILE A 91 13.91 -18.55 15.66
CA ILE A 91 14.64 -17.38 15.13
C ILE A 91 15.94 -17.10 15.91
N GLY A 92 16.14 -17.74 17.07
CA GLY A 92 17.41 -17.67 17.81
C GLY A 92 18.53 -18.51 17.18
N HIS A 93 19.20 -17.94 16.18
CA HIS A 93 20.62 -18.18 15.87
C HIS A 93 21.30 -16.85 15.54
#